data_AF-A0A087T559-F1
#
_entry.id   AF-A0A087T559-F1
#
_cell.length_a   1.000
_cell.length_b   1.000
_cell.length_c   1.000
_cell.angle_alpha   90.00
_cell.angle_beta   90.00
_cell.angle_gamma   90.00
#
_symmetry.space_group_name_H-M   'P 1'
#
loop_
_entity.id
_entity.type
_entity.pdbx_description
1 polymer ?
#
loop_
_entity_poly.entity_id
_entity_poly.type
_entity_poly.pdbx_seq_one_letter_code
_entity_poly.pdbx_strand_id
1 'polypeptide(L)'
;MYPKGACLFGNRAAAYIKRGWDGDYYAAIRDCHAAIKLNPEYLKAHFRLAQCLHKLRWMKEAMDCIQAFKLKFPDYARTRAFESFEADVKIAVFAEMEIARNHTESEDEASAAASTSSSTSQQHSNPANKALPSC
;
A
#
# COMPACT_ATOMS: atom_id res chain seq x y z
N MET A 1 25.39 16.56 22.95
CA MET A 1 25.02 16.00 21.61
C MET A 1 24.86 17.18 20.64
N TYR A 2 25.39 17.14 19.42
CA TYR A 2 25.45 18.29 18.50
C TYR A 2 24.22 18.34 17.57
N PRO A 3 23.20 19.19 17.83
CA PRO A 3 21.93 19.18 17.09
C PRO A 3 22.06 19.58 15.62
N LYS A 4 23.17 20.24 15.22
CA LYS A 4 23.42 20.56 13.81
C LYS A 4 23.81 19.34 12.97
N GLY A 5 24.17 18.20 13.58
CA GLY A 5 24.36 16.96 12.84
C GLY A 5 23.05 16.47 12.22
N ALA A 6 21.96 16.54 12.98
CA ALA A 6 20.64 16.10 12.51
C ALA A 6 20.12 16.92 11.32
N CYS A 7 20.38 18.23 11.29
CA CYS A 7 19.90 19.07 10.19
C CYS A 7 20.58 18.77 8.86
N LEU A 8 21.85 18.32 8.86
CA LEU A 8 22.55 17.90 7.65
C LEU A 8 21.89 16.68 7.00
N PHE A 9 21.62 15.64 7.81
CA PHE A 9 20.88 14.46 7.35
C PHE A 9 19.47 14.84 6.88
N GLY A 10 18.77 15.72 7.61
CA GLY A 10 17.48 16.22 7.18
C GLY A 10 17.52 16.94 5.83
N ASN A 11 18.51 17.81 5.62
CA ASN A 11 18.64 18.55 4.36
C ASN A 11 19.00 17.63 3.20
N ARG A 12 19.84 16.62 3.43
CA ARG A 12 20.17 15.60 2.43
C ARG A 12 18.95 14.75 2.07
N ALA A 13 18.17 14.32 3.07
CA ALA A 13 16.89 13.64 2.84
C ALA A 13 15.92 14.47 2.00
N ALA A 14 15.82 15.78 2.26
CA ALA A 14 14.99 16.67 1.46
C ALA A 14 15.43 16.77 -0.01
N ALA A 15 16.75 16.78 -0.25
CA ALA A 15 17.30 16.78 -1.61
C ALA A 15 16.94 15.48 -2.35
N TYR A 16 17.05 14.33 -1.69
CA TYR A 16 16.62 13.04 -2.23
C TYR A 16 15.13 13.00 -2.57
N ILE A 17 14.27 13.44 -1.65
CA ILE A 17 12.81 13.51 -1.90
C ILE A 17 12.49 14.41 -3.09
N LYS A 18 13.18 15.55 -3.22
CA LYS A 18 12.96 16.49 -4.33
C LYS A 18 13.44 15.94 -5.67
N ARG A 19 14.50 15.13 -5.68
CA ARG A 19 14.99 14.46 -6.89
C ARG A 19 14.05 13.35 -7.35
N GLY A 20 13.45 12.64 -6.40
CA GLY A 20 12.27 11.81 -6.62
C GLY A 20 12.52 10.48 -7.35
N TRP A 21 13.75 9.98 -7.37
CA TRP A 21 14.03 8.64 -7.88
C TRP A 21 13.63 7.57 -6.87
N ASP A 22 13.23 6.38 -7.33
CA ASP A 22 12.77 5.32 -6.42
C ASP A 22 13.82 4.95 -5.36
N GLY A 23 15.09 4.84 -5.77
CA GLY A 23 16.22 4.58 -4.86
C GLY A 23 16.48 5.70 -3.83
N ASP A 24 16.03 6.92 -4.13
CA ASP A 24 16.27 8.09 -3.26
C ASP A 24 15.39 8.10 -2.05
N TYR A 25 14.15 7.60 -2.16
CA TYR A 25 13.26 7.53 -1.01
C TYR A 25 13.83 6.59 0.07
N TYR A 26 14.48 5.48 -0.32
CA TYR A 26 15.20 4.61 0.62
C TYR A 26 16.38 5.32 1.28
N ALA A 27 17.18 6.06 0.51
CA ALA A 27 18.28 6.85 1.06
C ALA A 27 17.77 7.94 2.01
N ALA A 28 16.68 8.62 1.66
CA ALA A 28 16.03 9.62 2.49
C ALA A 28 15.49 9.05 3.81
N ILE A 29 14.91 7.84 3.80
CA ILE A 29 14.47 7.14 5.02
C ILE A 29 15.65 6.89 5.96
N ARG A 30 16.77 6.37 5.43
CA ARG A 30 18.00 6.13 6.22
C ARG A 30 18.50 7.42 6.87
N ASP A 31 18.48 8.52 6.12
CA ASP A 31 18.87 9.83 6.63
C ASP A 31 17.89 10.38 7.67
N CYS A 32 16.58 10.19 7.48
CA CYS A 32 15.59 10.59 8.47
C CYS A 32 15.78 9.84 9.79
N HIS A 33 16.02 8.53 9.75
CA HIS A 33 16.31 7.75 10.96
C HIS A 33 17.61 8.19 11.65
N ALA A 34 18.68 8.45 10.88
CA ALA A 34 19.92 8.99 11.43
C ALA A 34 19.69 10.36 12.10
N ALA A 35 18.91 11.23 11.46
CA ALA A 35 18.57 12.53 11.99
C ALA A 35 17.74 12.44 13.29
N ILE A 36 16.75 11.54 13.35
CA ILE A 36 15.92 11.28 14.53
C ILE A 36 16.75 10.69 15.67
N LYS A 37 17.68 9.78 15.38
CA LYS A 37 18.59 9.20 16.39
C LYS A 37 19.50 10.26 17.02
N LEU A 38 19.91 11.25 16.23
CA LEU A 38 20.73 12.37 16.70
C LEU A 38 19.92 13.44 17.42
N ASN A 39 18.72 13.72 16.94
CA ASN A 39 17.80 14.65 17.57
C ASN A 39 16.36 14.11 17.46
N PRO A 40 15.86 13.48 18.54
CA PRO A 40 14.50 12.95 18.57
C PRO A 40 13.43 14.02 18.33
N GLU A 41 13.70 15.28 18.65
CA GLU A 41 12.78 16.42 18.50
C GLU A 41 12.84 17.07 17.11
N TYR A 42 13.57 16.47 16.16
CA TYR A 42 13.71 17.05 14.84
C TYR A 42 12.47 16.82 13.97
N LEU A 43 11.49 17.70 14.13
CA LEU A 43 10.18 17.69 13.47
C LEU A 43 10.25 17.40 11.96
N LYS A 44 11.16 18.07 11.24
CA LYS A 44 11.28 17.91 9.77
C LYS A 44 11.71 16.51 9.37
N ALA A 45 12.51 15.80 10.16
CA ALA A 45 12.91 14.43 9.85
C ALA A 45 11.76 13.45 10.01
N HIS A 46 10.95 13.58 11.07
CA HIS A 46 9.74 12.75 11.24
C HIS A 46 8.72 12.98 10.12
N PHE A 47 8.48 14.24 9.75
CA PHE A 47 7.56 14.56 8.65
C PHE A 47 8.05 14.00 7.32
N ARG A 48 9.35 14.17 7.00
CA ARG A 48 9.95 13.64 5.77
C ARG A 48 9.97 12.11 5.74
N LEU A 49 10.12 11.44 6.88
CA LEU A 49 10.02 9.98 6.97
C LEU A 49 8.64 9.50 6.49
N ALA A 50 7.56 10.09 7.03
CA ALA A 50 6.20 9.76 6.60
C ALA A 50 5.97 10.03 5.10
N GLN A 51 6.51 11.15 4.57
CA GLN A 51 6.45 11.45 3.14
C GLN A 51 7.15 10.39 2.27
N CYS A 52 8.33 9.92 2.68
CA CYS A 52 9.06 8.89 1.93
C CYS A 52 8.31 7.56 1.92
N LEU A 53 7.76 7.15 3.06
CA LEU A 53 6.99 5.91 3.19
C LEU A 53 5.73 5.95 2.31
N HIS A 54 5.03 7.08 2.30
CA HIS A 54 3.90 7.30 1.41
C HIS A 54 4.31 7.22 -0.08
N LYS A 55 5.46 7.79 -0.47
CA LYS A 55 5.98 7.71 -1.85
C LYS A 55 6.35 6.28 -2.27
N LEU A 56 6.82 5.47 -1.34
CA LEU A 56 7.13 4.05 -1.55
C LEU A 56 5.91 3.12 -1.47
N ARG A 57 4.69 3.67 -1.28
CA ARG A 57 3.45 2.89 -1.08
C ARG A 57 3.49 1.98 0.17
N TRP A 58 4.33 2.29 1.14
CA TRP A 58 4.36 1.60 2.44
C TRP A 58 3.32 2.24 3.36
N MET A 59 2.04 2.03 3.02
CA MET A 59 0.93 2.77 3.60
C MET A 59 0.73 2.50 5.09
N LYS A 60 0.94 1.27 5.53
CA LYS A 60 0.84 0.89 6.94
C LYS A 60 1.87 1.65 7.78
N GLU A 61 3.13 1.60 7.37
CA GLU A 61 4.24 2.28 8.03
C GLU A 61 4.09 3.80 7.97
N ALA A 62 3.56 4.34 6.87
CA ALA A 62 3.26 5.77 6.75
C ALA A 62 2.21 6.21 7.77
N MET A 63 1.14 5.43 7.96
CA MET A 63 0.09 5.72 8.94
C MET A 63 0.60 5.62 10.39
N ASP A 64 1.42 4.61 10.69
CA ASP A 64 2.06 4.47 12.01
C ASP A 64 2.96 5.68 12.30
N CYS A 65 3.73 6.14 11.31
CA CYS A 65 4.56 7.33 11.42
C CYS A 65 3.72 8.60 11.62
N ILE A 66 2.60 8.75 10.93
CA ILE A 66 1.67 9.87 11.11
C ILE A 66 1.11 9.87 12.52
N GLN A 67 0.68 8.72 13.05
CA GLN A 67 0.15 8.63 14.40
C GLN A 67 1.21 8.98 15.46
N ALA A 68 2.43 8.44 15.31
CA ALA A 68 3.55 8.77 16.17
C ALA A 68 3.90 10.28 16.09
N PHE A 69 3.86 10.86 14.89
CA PHE A 69 4.08 12.29 14.69
C PHE A 69 3.03 13.14 15.42
N LYS A 70 1.74 12.78 15.35
CA LYS A 70 0.65 13.51 16.02
C LYS A 70 0.79 13.48 17.54
N LEU A 71 1.17 12.33 18.09
CA LEU A 71 1.41 12.20 19.53
C LEU A 71 2.59 13.06 19.99
N LYS A 72 3.63 13.15 19.16
CA LYS A 72 4.87 13.85 19.50
C LYS A 72 4.81 15.36 19.25
N PHE A 73 4.17 15.79 18.17
CA PHE A 73 4.10 17.19 17.73
C PHE A 73 2.63 17.64 17.53
N PRO A 74 1.82 17.67 18.59
CA PRO A 74 0.38 17.94 18.49
C PRO A 74 0.07 19.34 17.94
N ASP A 75 0.91 20.33 18.22
CA ASP A 75 0.74 21.68 17.69
C ASP A 75 0.94 21.74 16.18
N TYR A 76 1.94 21.02 15.68
CA TYR A 76 2.19 20.97 14.24
C TYR A 76 1.15 20.13 13.51
N ALA A 77 0.65 19.07 14.15
CA ALA A 77 -0.38 18.20 13.60
C ALA A 77 -1.70 18.95 13.27
N ARG A 78 -1.96 20.09 13.92
CA ARG A 78 -3.13 20.97 13.65
C ARG A 78 -2.90 21.97 12.51
N THR A 79 -1.72 21.96 11.89
CA THR A 79 -1.44 22.84 10.76
C THR A 79 -2.10 22.29 9.50
N ARG A 80 -2.74 23.16 8.70
CA ARG A 80 -3.36 22.78 7.42
C ARG A 80 -2.46 21.94 6.51
N ALA A 81 -1.16 22.24 6.50
CA ALA A 81 -0.18 21.49 5.71
C ALA A 81 -0.08 20.02 6.14
N PHE A 82 -0.12 19.74 7.45
CA PHE A 82 -0.09 18.38 7.96
C PHE A 82 -1.45 17.68 7.76
N GLU A 83 -2.55 18.38 8.02
CA GLU A 83 -3.90 17.85 7.83
C GLU A 83 -4.17 17.44 6.37
N SER A 84 -3.76 18.28 5.41
CA SER A 84 -3.82 17.96 3.98
C SER A 84 -3.03 16.71 3.65
N PHE A 85 -1.79 16.62 4.15
CA PHE A 85 -0.96 15.44 3.95
C PHE A 85 -1.57 14.18 4.57
N GLU A 86 -2.08 14.25 5.81
CA GLU A 86 -2.76 13.14 6.46
C GLU A 86 -3.99 12.67 5.67
N ALA A 87 -4.77 13.61 5.11
CA ALA A 87 -5.91 13.29 4.26
C ALA A 87 -5.48 12.58 2.98
N ASP A 88 -4.44 13.07 2.30
CA ASP A 88 -3.90 12.46 1.08
C ASP A 88 -3.43 11.01 1.33
N VAL A 89 -2.74 10.77 2.45
CA VAL A 89 -2.30 9.41 2.81
C VAL A 89 -3.51 8.50 3.09
N LYS A 90 -4.54 8.99 3.80
CA LYS A 90 -5.76 8.20 4.05
C LYS A 90 -6.48 7.84 2.76
N ILE A 91 -6.63 8.79 1.84
CA ILE A 91 -7.24 8.53 0.53
C ILE A 91 -6.46 7.46 -0.21
N ALA A 92 -5.13 7.54 -0.21
CA ALA A 92 -4.28 6.54 -0.86
C ALA A 92 -4.41 5.14 -0.22
N VAL A 93 -4.52 5.07 1.12
CA VAL A 93 -4.78 3.81 1.84
C VAL A 93 -6.12 3.21 1.43
N PHE A 94 -7.19 4.01 1.39
CA PHE A 94 -8.52 3.54 0.98
C PHE A 94 -8.52 3.03 -0.46
N ALA A 95 -7.87 3.75 -1.37
CA ALA A 95 -7.74 3.34 -2.77
C ALA A 95 -7.01 2.00 -2.90
N GLU A 96 -5.92 1.78 -2.16
CA GLU A 96 -5.21 0.50 -2.15
C GLU A 96 -6.06 -0.65 -1.57
N MET A 97 -6.83 -0.38 -0.52
CA MET A 97 -7.76 -1.38 0.05
C MET A 97 -8.90 -1.75 -0.92
N GLU A 98 -9.39 -0.80 -1.70
CA GLU A 98 -10.43 -1.04 -2.70
C GLU A 98 -9.89 -1.90 -3.85
N ILE A 99 -8.68 -1.61 -4.34
CA ILE A 99 -8.00 -2.45 -5.33
C ILE A 99 -7.85 -3.88 -4.81
N ALA A 100 -7.40 -4.05 -3.56
CA ALA A 100 -7.23 -5.37 -2.97
C ALA A 100 -8.56 -6.14 -2.87
N ARG A 101 -9.67 -5.47 -2.52
CA ARG A 101 -11.00 -6.09 -2.45
C ARG A 101 -11.52 -6.53 -3.82
N ASN A 102 -11.35 -5.68 -4.83
CA ASN A 102 -11.79 -6.01 -6.20
C ASN A 102 -11.01 -7.20 -6.78
N HIS A 103 -9.73 -7.35 -6.41
CA HIS A 103 -8.95 -8.54 -6.78
C HIS A 103 -9.52 -9.82 -6.18
N THR A 104 -9.88 -9.81 -4.89
CA THR A 104 -10.45 -11.00 -4.23
C THR A 104 -11.80 -11.43 -4.81
N GLU A 105 -12.67 -10.47 -5.15
CA GLU A 105 -13.98 -10.75 -5.74
C GLU A 105 -13.86 -11.37 -7.15
N SER A 106 -12.85 -10.96 -7.92
CA SER A 106 -12.59 -11.52 -9.26
C SER A 106 -12.05 -12.96 -9.22
N GLU A 107 -11.30 -13.32 -8.19
CA GLU A 107 -10.78 -14.68 -7.99
C GLU A 107 -11.88 -15.64 -7.50
N ASP A 108 -12.79 -15.16 -6.64
CA ASP A 108 -13.95 -15.92 -6.17
C ASP A 108 -14.97 -16.18 -7.31
N GLU A 109 -15.21 -15.22 -8.20
CA GLU A 109 -16.05 -15.44 -9.40
C GLU A 109 -15.42 -16.43 -10.39
N ALA A 110 -14.10 -16.35 -10.61
CA ALA A 110 -13.38 -17.31 -11.46
C ALA A 110 -13.38 -18.74 -10.88
N SER A 111 -13.29 -18.88 -9.57
CA SER A 111 -13.39 -20.15 -8.84
C SER A 111 -14.81 -20.76 -8.88
N ALA A 112 -15.83 -19.91 -8.74
CA ALA A 112 -17.23 -20.33 -8.87
C ALA A 112 -17.60 -20.76 -10.30
N ALA A 113 -17.07 -20.07 -11.33
CA ALA A 113 -17.25 -20.44 -12.73
C ALA A 113 -16.56 -21.77 -13.11
N ALA A 114 -15.40 -22.08 -12.51
CA ALA A 114 -14.73 -23.36 -12.74
C ALA A 114 -15.53 -24.56 -12.18
N SER A 115 -16.21 -24.36 -11.05
CA SER A 115 -16.98 -25.40 -10.32
C SER A 115 -18.31 -25.77 -10.99
N THR A 116 -18.84 -24.93 -11.89
CA THR A 116 -20.12 -25.17 -12.59
C THR A 116 -19.98 -25.95 -13.90
N SER A 117 -18.74 -26.19 -14.37
CA SER A 117 -18.48 -26.87 -15.64
C SER A 117 -18.41 -28.41 -15.57
N SER A 118 -18.47 -29.01 -14.38
CA SER A 118 -18.26 -30.46 -14.18
C SER A 118 -19.54 -31.33 -14.22
N SER A 119 -20.71 -30.78 -14.58
CA SER A 119 -22.00 -31.50 -14.50
C SER A 119 -22.78 -31.57 -15.83
N THR A 120 -22.12 -31.90 -16.94
CA THR A 120 -22.83 -32.32 -18.17
C THR A 120 -22.12 -33.50 -18.82
N SER A 121 -22.38 -34.71 -18.34
CA SER A 121 -22.20 -35.95 -19.11
C SER A 121 -23.01 -37.07 -18.47
N GLN A 122 -24.31 -37.10 -18.77
CA GLN A 122 -25.10 -38.34 -18.74
C GLN A 122 -26.43 -38.08 -19.46
N GLN A 123 -26.53 -38.47 -20.73
CA GLN A 123 -27.80 -38.89 -21.32
C GLN A 123 -27.58 -40.18 -22.11
N HIS A 124 -28.13 -41.25 -21.56
CA HIS A 124 -28.46 -42.50 -22.22
C HIS A 124 -29.39 -42.23 -23.42
N SER A 125 -29.26 -43.00 -24.50
CA SER A 125 -30.24 -44.05 -24.84
C SER A 125 -30.04 -44.56 -26.27
N ASN A 126 -30.00 -45.89 -26.37
CA ASN A 126 -29.83 -46.69 -27.57
C ASN A 126 -31.23 -47.06 -28.10
N PRO A 127 -31.61 -46.81 -29.36
CA PRO A 127 -32.91 -47.27 -29.86
C PRO A 127 -32.79 -48.53 -30.73
N ALA A 128 -33.52 -49.55 -30.26
CA ALA A 128 -34.41 -50.40 -31.02
C ALA A 128 -33.83 -51.28 -32.15
N ASN A 129 -33.64 -52.55 -31.78
CA ASN A 129 -33.70 -53.72 -32.63
C ASN A 129 -35.16 -53.94 -33.11
N LYS A 130 -35.42 -54.01 -34.42
CA LYS A 130 -36.72 -54.46 -34.96
C LYS A 130 -36.57 -55.19 -36.30
N ALA A 131 -36.61 -56.52 -36.19
CA ALA A 131 -37.14 -57.54 -37.11
C ALA A 131 -37.15 -57.28 -38.63
N LEU A 132 -36.37 -58.11 -39.35
CA LEU A 132 -36.53 -58.44 -40.77
C LEU A 132 -37.32 -59.76 -40.89
N PRO A 133 -38.27 -59.90 -41.84
CA PRO A 133 -38.89 -61.19 -42.16
C PRO A 133 -38.13 -61.94 -43.26
N SER A 134 -38.37 -63.25 -43.28
CA SER A 134 -37.85 -64.33 -44.13
C SER A 134 -38.01 -64.15 -45.65
N CYS A 135 -36.95 -64.48 -46.39
CA CYS A 135 -36.94 -65.50 -47.45
C CYS A 135 -35.47 -65.89 -47.75
#